data_AF-A0A2A9KBS4-F1
#
_entry.id   AF-A0A2A9KBS4-F1
#
_cell.length_a   1.000
_cell.length_b   1.000
_cell.length_c   1.000
_cell.angle_alpha   90.00
_cell.angle_beta   90.00
_cell.angle_gamma   90.00
#
_symmetry.space_group_name_H-M   'P 1'
#
loop_
_entity.id
_entity.type
_entity.pdbx_description
1 polymer ?
#
loop_
_entity_poly.entity_id
_entity_poly.type
_entity_poly.pdbx_seq_one_letter_code
_entity_poly.pdbx_strand_id
1 'polypeptide(L)'
;MPTGAIIAFEIGYAAIFLLMFLPPILILLTSKKVGLLRWIWAGIAAAPSIIALSISYKGPPDTIVIEAAWLIYCAFLYASRRRASPEPIKRRRMFLHIASVGFAALLAYHGTTFVLKIEDGTKAHMLNWPMDEHGAQWVKLRIPPGYVYSPPQVLLNPSGEGKSRTFVYEYLSLDALWPEMALHTRANDAEFRKIANGRVIHATVDSGAIRTVDGKYYDPLQHKFSISLNGAKHVCIAPYDLSNAHATTGQAICHDRDWPDEKPPKFGLRRLGVDFKKHPDAPVTDYGSISNEDIFYAPGLGNEMRTLITCPAEEAKDSQYFIPHCTHEFIFKPLNARVSITYRRIYLKDWKEIQAILEQRLQSFIVELK
;
A
#
# COMPACT_ATOMS: atom_id res chain seq x y z
N MET A 1 42.54 -10.95 8.95
CA MET A 1 42.32 -12.41 8.98
C MET A 1 43.44 -13.07 8.19
N PRO A 2 44.08 -14.13 8.70
CA PRO A 2 45.18 -14.78 8.00
C PRO A 2 44.65 -15.55 6.78
N THR A 3 45.30 -15.35 5.64
CA THR A 3 44.94 -15.84 4.30
C THR A 3 44.72 -17.35 4.22
N GLY A 4 45.33 -18.12 5.13
CA GLY A 4 45.15 -19.57 5.22
C GLY A 4 43.74 -20.01 5.64
N ALA A 5 43.02 -19.21 6.43
CA ALA A 5 41.66 -19.56 6.86
C ALA A 5 40.63 -19.44 5.73
N ILE A 6 40.86 -18.50 4.79
CA ILE A 6 39.97 -18.29 3.64
C ILE A 6 40.14 -19.44 2.63
N ILE A 7 41.38 -19.86 2.37
CA ILE A 7 41.66 -20.95 1.42
C ILE A 7 41.15 -22.30 1.95
N ALA A 8 41.31 -22.57 3.25
CA ALA A 8 40.75 -23.77 3.87
C ALA A 8 39.21 -23.80 3.83
N PHE A 9 38.57 -22.64 3.98
CA PHE A 9 37.12 -22.51 3.88
C PHE A 9 36.61 -22.73 2.45
N GLU A 10 37.26 -22.12 1.45
CA GLU A 10 36.93 -22.28 0.02
C GLU A 10 37.07 -23.73 -0.46
N ILE A 11 38.16 -24.42 -0.06
CA ILE A 11 38.39 -25.82 -0.42
C ILE A 11 37.37 -26.75 0.27
N GLY A 12 37.07 -26.49 1.55
CA GLY A 12 36.04 -27.23 2.28
C GLY A 12 34.65 -27.07 1.66
N TYR A 13 34.33 -25.85 1.22
CA TYR A 13 33.05 -25.55 0.57
C TYR A 13 32.93 -26.22 -0.81
N ALA A 14 33.99 -26.18 -1.61
CA ALA A 14 34.02 -26.85 -2.91
C ALA A 14 33.88 -28.38 -2.79
N ALA A 15 34.49 -29.00 -1.77
CA ALA A 15 34.38 -30.44 -1.52
C ALA A 15 32.96 -30.85 -1.09
N ILE A 16 32.32 -30.07 -0.21
CA ILE A 16 30.93 -30.30 0.22
C ILE A 16 29.97 -30.11 -0.97
N PHE A 17 30.21 -29.10 -1.80
CA PHE A 17 29.43 -28.86 -3.00
C PHE A 17 29.55 -30.05 -3.98
N LEU A 18 30.77 -30.52 -4.28
CA LEU A 18 30.95 -31.69 -5.13
C LEU A 18 30.24 -32.94 -4.57
N LEU A 19 30.37 -33.20 -3.27
CA LEU A 19 29.75 -34.39 -2.64
C LEU A 19 28.21 -34.33 -2.60
N MET A 20 27.63 -33.14 -2.46
CA MET A 20 26.17 -32.99 -2.44
C MET A 20 25.55 -33.02 -3.85
N PHE A 21 26.27 -32.54 -4.87
CA PHE A 21 25.69 -32.34 -6.21
C PHE A 21 26.11 -33.37 -7.25
N LEU A 22 27.27 -34.05 -7.14
CA LEU A 22 27.65 -35.11 -8.10
C LEU A 22 26.71 -36.32 -8.10
N PRO A 23 26.35 -36.92 -6.94
CA PRO A 23 25.53 -38.13 -6.91
C PRO A 23 24.14 -37.94 -7.54
N PRO A 24 23.40 -36.84 -7.28
CA PRO A 24 22.14 -36.56 -7.95
C PRO A 24 22.30 -36.36 -9.46
N ILE A 25 23.36 -35.68 -9.91
CA ILE A 25 23.65 -35.44 -11.34
C ILE A 25 23.97 -36.76 -12.06
N LEU A 26 24.75 -37.65 -11.43
CA LEU A 26 25.06 -38.98 -11.96
C LEU A 26 23.81 -39.88 -12.02
N ILE A 27 22.92 -39.81 -11.04
CA ILE A 27 21.63 -40.51 -11.03
C ILE A 27 20.68 -39.94 -12.11
N LEU A 28 20.70 -38.62 -12.31
CA LEU A 28 19.97 -37.93 -13.37
C LEU A 28 20.42 -38.34 -14.77
N LEU A 29 21.73 -38.51 -14.99
CA LEU A 29 22.31 -38.87 -16.29
C LEU A 29 22.09 -40.34 -16.67
N THR A 30 21.95 -41.25 -15.70
CA THR A 30 21.87 -42.69 -15.95
C THR A 30 20.45 -43.27 -16.02
N SER A 31 19.44 -42.57 -15.50
CA SER A 31 18.04 -43.06 -15.51
C SER A 31 17.23 -42.58 -16.72
N LYS A 32 16.92 -43.50 -17.65
CA LYS A 32 16.04 -43.26 -18.83
C LYS A 32 14.54 -43.26 -18.51
N LYS A 33 14.12 -43.57 -17.29
CA LYS A 33 12.72 -43.59 -16.89
C LYS A 33 12.59 -43.06 -15.48
N VAL A 34 12.43 -41.75 -15.29
CA VAL A 34 11.48 -41.14 -14.33
C VAL A 34 11.43 -39.63 -14.59
N GLY A 35 10.44 -39.15 -15.33
CA GLY A 35 10.25 -37.71 -15.55
C GLY A 35 9.83 -36.94 -14.29
N LEU A 36 9.29 -37.60 -13.25
CA LEU A 36 8.78 -36.98 -12.02
C LEU A 36 9.86 -36.74 -10.96
N LEU A 37 10.75 -37.72 -10.72
CA LEU A 37 11.85 -37.57 -9.76
C LEU A 37 12.82 -36.46 -10.17
N ARG A 38 13.05 -36.25 -11.49
CA ARG A 38 13.94 -35.18 -11.98
C ARG A 38 13.52 -33.78 -11.53
N TRP A 39 12.21 -33.50 -11.43
CA TRP A 39 11.71 -32.18 -11.03
C TRP A 39 11.66 -31.98 -9.52
N ILE A 40 11.35 -33.04 -8.77
CA ILE A 40 11.43 -33.01 -7.30
C ILE A 40 12.88 -32.73 -6.89
N TRP A 41 13.85 -33.40 -7.51
CA TRP A 41 15.26 -33.16 -7.25
C TRP A 41 15.76 -31.80 -7.76
N ALA A 42 15.25 -31.28 -8.88
CA ALA A 42 15.58 -29.92 -9.33
C ALA A 42 15.07 -28.84 -8.35
N GLY A 43 13.88 -29.03 -7.78
CA GLY A 43 13.35 -28.15 -6.72
C GLY A 43 14.17 -28.23 -5.43
N ILE A 44 14.57 -29.44 -5.02
CA ILE A 44 15.44 -29.65 -3.85
C ILE A 44 16.84 -29.07 -4.10
N ALA A 45 17.40 -29.19 -5.30
CA ALA A 45 18.71 -28.66 -5.66
C ALA A 45 18.75 -27.13 -5.78
N ALA A 46 17.60 -26.47 -6.04
CA ALA A 46 17.50 -25.01 -6.07
C ALA A 46 17.40 -24.38 -4.66
N ALA A 47 16.92 -25.13 -3.67
CA ALA A 47 16.72 -24.62 -2.31
C ALA A 47 18.01 -24.08 -1.64
N PRO A 48 19.18 -24.74 -1.75
CA PRO A 48 20.44 -24.20 -1.22
C PRO A 48 20.87 -22.88 -1.89
N SER A 49 20.55 -22.70 -3.17
CA SER A 49 20.90 -21.47 -3.91
C SER A 49 20.04 -20.29 -3.44
N ILE A 50 18.77 -20.54 -3.13
CA ILE A 50 17.85 -19.55 -2.56
C ILE A 50 18.28 -19.18 -1.13
N ILE A 51 18.71 -20.17 -0.34
CA ILE A 51 19.26 -19.96 1.01
C ILE A 51 20.58 -19.16 0.95
N ALA A 52 21.46 -19.44 -0.01
CA ALA A 52 22.70 -18.69 -0.20
C ALA A 52 22.45 -17.24 -0.66
N LEU A 53 21.44 -17.03 -1.53
CA LEU A 53 21.03 -15.70 -1.98
C LEU A 53 20.45 -14.86 -0.82
N SER A 54 19.64 -15.48 0.04
CA SER A 54 19.06 -14.80 1.22
C SER A 54 20.09 -14.52 2.32
N ILE A 55 21.15 -15.32 2.44
CA ILE A 55 22.28 -15.05 3.35
C ILE A 55 23.18 -13.91 2.82
N SER A 56 23.31 -13.76 1.49
CA SER A 56 24.22 -12.77 0.89
C SER A 56 23.59 -11.39 0.64
N TYR A 57 22.26 -11.28 0.70
CA TYR A 57 21.54 -10.05 0.43
C TYR A 57 21.39 -9.17 1.69
N LYS A 58 21.64 -7.86 1.52
CA LYS A 58 21.63 -6.88 2.61
C LYS A 58 20.34 -6.06 2.75
N GLY A 59 19.32 -6.32 1.93
CA GLY A 59 18.00 -5.71 2.08
C GLY A 59 17.09 -6.52 3.02
N PRO A 60 15.84 -6.07 3.27
CA PRO A 60 14.94 -6.77 4.17
C PRO A 60 14.68 -8.20 3.67
N PRO A 61 14.85 -9.23 4.53
CA PRO A 61 14.81 -10.64 4.14
C PRO A 61 13.47 -11.04 3.50
N ASP A 62 12.42 -10.29 3.76
CA ASP A 62 11.03 -10.57 3.36
C ASP A 62 10.80 -10.41 1.85
N THR A 63 11.56 -9.54 1.20
CA THR A 63 11.40 -9.24 -0.24
C THR A 63 11.87 -10.39 -1.12
N ILE A 64 13.00 -11.02 -0.76
CA ILE A 64 13.56 -12.13 -1.54
C ILE A 64 12.69 -13.38 -1.46
N VAL A 65 12.14 -13.67 -0.28
CA VAL A 65 11.34 -14.90 -0.08
C VAL A 65 10.07 -14.83 -0.91
N ILE A 66 9.43 -13.65 -0.98
CA ILE A 66 8.22 -13.43 -1.78
C ILE A 66 8.54 -13.49 -3.28
N GLU A 67 9.60 -12.82 -3.75
CA GLU A 67 9.99 -12.87 -5.15
C GLU A 67 10.44 -14.27 -5.60
N ALA A 68 11.20 -14.99 -4.77
CA ALA A 68 11.61 -16.37 -5.07
C ALA A 68 10.42 -17.32 -5.09
N ALA A 69 9.47 -17.21 -4.15
CA ALA A 69 8.26 -18.01 -4.14
C ALA A 69 7.37 -17.73 -5.37
N TRP A 70 7.27 -16.45 -5.77
CA TRP A 70 6.56 -16.04 -6.98
C TRP A 70 7.22 -16.59 -8.25
N LEU A 71 8.54 -16.51 -8.37
CA LEU A 71 9.29 -17.05 -9.50
C LEU A 71 9.18 -18.58 -9.59
N ILE A 72 9.21 -19.30 -8.46
CA ILE A 72 8.97 -20.75 -8.42
C ILE A 72 7.55 -21.07 -8.88
N TYR A 73 6.55 -20.32 -8.42
CA TYR A 73 5.15 -20.50 -8.83
C TYR A 73 4.96 -20.24 -10.33
N CYS A 74 5.52 -19.14 -10.85
CA CYS A 74 5.50 -18.81 -12.27
C CYS A 74 6.23 -19.86 -13.12
N ALA A 75 7.39 -20.37 -12.67
CA ALA A 75 8.11 -21.44 -13.35
C ALA A 75 7.29 -22.74 -13.40
N PHE A 76 6.57 -23.08 -12.33
CA PHE A 76 5.66 -24.21 -12.29
C PHE A 76 4.46 -24.03 -13.24
N LEU A 77 3.83 -22.86 -13.26
CA LEU A 77 2.74 -22.55 -14.17
C LEU A 77 3.21 -22.62 -15.64
N TYR A 78 4.38 -22.04 -15.93
CA TYR A 78 4.98 -22.06 -17.26
C TYR A 78 5.31 -23.50 -17.72
N ALA A 79 5.90 -24.32 -16.85
CA ALA A 79 6.20 -25.72 -17.13
C ALA A 79 4.94 -26.57 -17.35
N SER A 80 3.86 -26.29 -16.60
CA SER A 80 2.58 -26.99 -16.78
C SER A 80 1.88 -26.64 -18.09
N ARG A 81 2.04 -25.41 -18.61
CA ARG A 81 1.56 -25.00 -19.94
C ARG A 81 2.34 -25.62 -21.09
N ARG A 82 3.68 -25.76 -20.99
CA ARG A 82 4.50 -26.31 -22.08
C ARG A 82 4.34 -27.81 -22.31
N ARG A 83 3.83 -28.58 -21.34
CA ARG A 83 3.44 -29.99 -21.57
C ARG A 83 2.04 -30.07 -22.18
N ALA A 84 1.91 -29.60 -23.42
CA ALA A 84 0.78 -29.91 -24.30
C ALA A 84 0.94 -31.31 -24.95
N SER A 85 1.26 -32.32 -24.13
CA SER A 85 1.08 -33.73 -24.47
C SER A 85 -0.24 -34.19 -23.83
N PRO A 86 -1.00 -35.13 -24.43
CA PRO A 86 -2.31 -35.55 -23.92
C PRO A 86 -2.15 -36.41 -22.65
N GLU A 87 -1.66 -35.82 -21.56
CA GLU A 87 -1.78 -36.43 -20.25
C GLU A 87 -3.20 -36.21 -19.70
N PRO A 88 -3.76 -37.21 -19.00
CA PRO A 88 -5.13 -37.15 -18.49
C PRO A 88 -5.33 -36.01 -17.50
N ILE A 89 -6.42 -35.26 -17.68
CA ILE A 89 -6.86 -34.08 -16.91
C ILE A 89 -6.76 -34.28 -15.38
N LYS A 90 -6.92 -35.51 -14.88
CA LYS A 90 -6.75 -35.86 -13.47
C LYS A 90 -5.35 -35.57 -12.91
N ARG A 91 -4.27 -35.78 -13.67
CA ARG A 91 -2.90 -35.48 -13.21
C ARG A 91 -2.67 -33.97 -13.09
N ARG A 92 -3.15 -33.18 -14.05
CA ARG A 92 -3.04 -31.70 -13.99
C ARG A 92 -3.74 -31.11 -12.77
N ARG A 93 -4.94 -31.59 -12.43
CA ARG A 93 -5.65 -31.16 -11.21
C ARG A 93 -4.90 -31.53 -9.93
N MET A 94 -4.27 -32.71 -9.89
CA MET A 94 -3.46 -33.13 -8.75
C MET A 94 -2.22 -32.25 -8.54
N PHE A 95 -1.51 -31.88 -9.62
CA PHE A 95 -0.37 -30.96 -9.55
C PHE A 95 -0.77 -29.55 -9.11
N LEU A 96 -1.89 -29.02 -9.60
CA LEU A 96 -2.40 -27.72 -9.18
C LEU A 96 -2.76 -27.74 -7.68
N HIS A 97 -3.38 -28.82 -7.20
CA HIS A 97 -3.71 -28.96 -5.79
C HIS A 97 -2.47 -29.03 -4.91
N ILE A 98 -1.47 -29.84 -5.26
CA ILE A 98 -0.22 -29.94 -4.47
C ILE A 98 0.51 -28.60 -4.43
N ALA A 99 0.59 -27.87 -5.55
CA ALA A 99 1.21 -26.55 -5.60
C ALA A 99 0.41 -25.52 -4.75
N SER A 100 -0.92 -25.56 -4.80
CA SER A 100 -1.77 -24.67 -3.98
C SER A 100 -1.66 -24.96 -2.49
N VAL A 101 -1.56 -26.24 -2.10
CA VAL A 101 -1.40 -26.65 -0.69
C VAL A 101 0.00 -26.32 -0.19
N GLY A 102 1.04 -26.52 -1.00
CA GLY A 102 2.40 -26.12 -0.68
C GLY A 102 2.55 -24.61 -0.51
N PHE A 103 1.94 -23.82 -1.39
CA PHE A 103 1.92 -22.35 -1.29
C PHE A 103 1.11 -21.88 -0.07
N ALA A 104 -0.05 -22.49 0.20
CA ALA A 104 -0.84 -22.19 1.39
C ALA A 104 -0.12 -22.56 2.69
N ALA A 105 0.62 -23.67 2.72
CA ALA A 105 1.43 -24.06 3.87
C ALA A 105 2.65 -23.13 4.05
N LEU A 106 3.27 -22.68 2.96
CA LEU A 106 4.35 -21.70 3.00
C LEU A 106 3.84 -20.34 3.49
N LEU A 107 2.66 -19.91 3.04
CA LEU A 107 1.97 -18.72 3.53
C LEU A 107 1.48 -18.88 4.97
N ALA A 108 1.10 -20.07 5.42
CA ALA A 108 0.75 -20.30 6.82
C ALA A 108 2.00 -20.31 7.72
N TYR A 109 3.11 -20.87 7.23
CA TYR A 109 4.39 -20.92 7.93
C TYR A 109 5.06 -19.54 8.01
N HIS A 110 5.01 -18.75 6.94
CA HIS A 110 5.50 -17.37 6.93
C HIS A 110 4.48 -16.36 7.50
N GLY A 111 3.18 -16.57 7.29
CA GLY A 111 2.12 -15.75 7.86
C GLY A 111 2.02 -15.85 9.39
N THR A 112 2.45 -16.97 9.98
CA THR A 112 2.63 -17.09 11.44
C THR A 112 3.94 -16.48 11.94
N THR A 113 4.90 -16.14 11.06
CA THR A 113 6.09 -15.35 11.39
C THR A 113 5.94 -13.86 11.08
N PHE A 114 4.93 -13.45 10.29
CA PHE A 114 4.38 -12.09 10.27
C PHE A 114 3.51 -11.80 11.50
N VAL A 115 3.94 -12.26 12.68
CA VAL A 115 3.61 -11.52 13.89
C VAL A 115 4.50 -10.29 13.79
N LEU A 116 3.97 -9.19 13.24
CA LEU A 116 4.44 -7.85 13.58
C LEU A 116 4.65 -7.90 15.09
N LYS A 117 5.92 -7.94 15.51
CA LYS A 117 6.24 -7.85 16.92
C LYS A 117 5.73 -6.46 17.27
N ILE A 118 4.51 -6.40 17.80
CA ILE A 118 4.04 -5.27 18.56
C ILE A 118 4.98 -5.28 19.74
N GLU A 119 6.15 -4.65 19.57
CA GLU A 119 7.04 -4.33 20.65
C GLU A 119 6.12 -3.71 21.71
N ASP A 120 6.28 -4.13 22.96
CA ASP A 120 5.68 -3.42 24.09
C ASP A 120 6.34 -2.04 24.13
N GLY A 121 5.92 -1.19 23.20
CA GLY A 121 6.48 0.10 22.88
C GLY A 121 6.13 1.00 24.03
N THR A 122 7.00 1.05 25.02
CA THR A 122 6.92 2.05 26.09
C THR A 122 7.67 3.33 25.69
N LYS A 123 8.50 3.26 24.64
CA LYS A 123 9.30 4.39 24.17
C LYS A 123 8.66 5.04 22.96
N ALA A 124 8.43 6.33 23.04
CA ALA A 124 8.01 7.15 21.92
C ALA A 124 9.07 7.15 20.81
N HIS A 125 8.62 7.24 19.56
CA HIS A 125 9.50 7.39 18.40
C HIS A 125 9.90 8.85 18.26
N MET A 126 11.21 9.10 18.19
CA MET A 126 11.74 10.44 17.91
C MET A 126 12.02 10.56 16.42
N LEU A 127 11.46 11.58 15.78
CA LEU A 127 11.61 11.87 14.35
C LEU A 127 12.08 13.32 14.18
N ASN A 128 13.07 13.55 13.32
CA ASN A 128 13.39 14.91 12.86
C ASN A 128 12.52 15.20 11.64
N TRP A 129 11.80 16.32 11.67
CA TRP A 129 10.84 16.70 10.65
C TRP A 129 11.29 17.98 9.94
N PRO A 130 11.45 17.99 8.61
CA PRO A 130 11.85 19.17 7.87
C PRO A 130 10.66 20.13 7.72
N MET A 131 10.90 21.41 8.00
CA MET A 131 9.90 22.47 7.89
C MET A 131 9.91 23.14 6.50
N ASP A 132 10.94 22.88 5.70
CA ASP A 132 11.09 23.38 4.35
C ASP A 132 11.70 22.32 3.42
N GLU A 133 11.54 22.54 2.12
CA GLU A 133 11.95 21.61 1.07
C GLU A 133 13.46 21.44 0.92
N HIS A 134 14.25 22.36 1.50
CA HIS A 134 15.71 22.31 1.50
C HIS A 134 16.28 21.72 2.79
N GLY A 135 15.43 21.42 3.78
CA GLY A 135 15.85 21.02 5.11
C GLY A 135 16.73 22.07 5.79
N ALA A 136 16.47 23.36 5.60
CA ALA A 136 17.17 24.41 6.34
C ALA A 136 16.66 24.49 7.79
N GLN A 137 15.39 24.18 8.02
CA GLN A 137 14.73 24.18 9.31
C GLN A 137 14.16 22.80 9.65
N TRP A 138 14.31 22.39 10.90
CA TRP A 138 13.86 21.09 11.40
C TRP A 138 13.22 21.22 12.78
N VAL A 139 12.22 20.39 13.03
CA VAL A 139 11.61 20.21 14.36
C VAL A 139 11.73 18.77 14.81
N LYS A 140 11.76 18.56 16.12
CA LYS A 140 11.71 17.19 16.67
C LYS A 140 10.28 16.81 17.01
N LEU A 141 9.85 15.68 16.46
CA LEU A 141 8.60 15.03 16.79
C LEU A 141 8.84 13.88 17.77
N ARG A 142 8.00 13.78 18.79
CA ARG A 142 7.89 12.63 19.71
C ARG A 142 6.53 11.98 19.47
N ILE A 143 6.54 10.90 18.72
CA ILE A 143 5.33 10.16 18.34
C ILE A 143 5.09 9.06 19.37
N PRO A 144 3.94 9.06 20.08
CA PRO A 144 3.59 8.00 21.00
C PRO A 144 3.60 6.62 20.32
N PRO A 145 4.00 5.57 21.05
CA PRO A 145 3.90 4.20 20.55
C PRO A 145 2.44 3.86 20.24
N GLY A 146 2.22 3.07 19.18
CA GLY A 146 0.89 2.62 18.75
C GLY A 146 0.19 3.51 17.72
N TYR A 147 0.72 4.69 17.37
CA TYR A 147 0.26 5.42 16.19
C TYR A 147 0.92 4.92 14.89
N VAL A 148 2.15 4.42 14.97
CA VAL A 148 2.96 4.10 13.79
C VAL A 148 2.67 2.67 13.32
N TYR A 149 1.90 2.53 12.23
CA TYR A 149 1.56 1.23 11.63
C TYR A 149 2.73 0.57 10.90
N SER A 150 3.59 1.38 10.29
CA SER A 150 4.83 0.94 9.67
C SER A 150 5.91 1.91 10.12
N PRO A 151 7.10 1.45 10.58
CA PRO A 151 8.21 2.37 10.79
C PRO A 151 8.31 3.22 9.54
N PRO A 152 8.40 4.57 9.66
CA PRO A 152 8.41 5.45 8.50
C PRO A 152 9.35 4.82 7.48
N GLN A 153 8.89 4.63 6.24
CA GLN A 153 9.78 4.20 5.18
C GLN A 153 10.68 5.40 4.92
N VAL A 154 11.68 5.50 5.78
CA VAL A 154 12.71 6.49 5.81
C VAL A 154 13.45 6.29 4.50
N LEU A 155 13.05 7.02 3.46
CA LEU A 155 13.93 7.36 2.34
C LEU A 155 14.98 8.39 2.78
N LEU A 156 15.34 8.41 4.07
CA LEU A 156 16.38 9.26 4.64
C LEU A 156 17.64 8.49 4.97
N ASN A 157 18.72 9.25 4.91
CA ASN A 157 19.96 8.96 5.61
C ASN A 157 19.73 8.97 7.14
N PRO A 158 20.13 7.91 7.87
CA PRO A 158 20.04 7.86 9.34
C PRO A 158 20.99 8.82 10.09
N SER A 159 21.74 9.69 9.39
CA SER A 159 22.82 10.50 9.98
C SER A 159 22.58 12.02 10.01
N GLY A 160 21.44 12.53 9.54
CA GLY A 160 21.15 13.98 9.63
C GLY A 160 21.99 14.91 8.74
N GLU A 161 22.72 14.39 7.74
CA GLU A 161 23.39 15.21 6.72
C GLU A 161 23.11 14.69 5.29
N GLY A 162 22.95 15.65 4.37
CA GLY A 162 22.22 15.50 3.12
C GLY A 162 22.82 14.55 2.08
N LYS A 163 21.96 13.77 1.41
CA LYS A 163 22.28 13.09 0.14
C LYS A 163 21.15 13.21 -0.89
N SER A 164 20.63 14.42 -1.02
CA SER A 164 20.20 14.98 -2.30
C SER A 164 20.39 16.49 -2.19
N ARG A 165 21.08 17.14 -3.14
CA ARG A 165 21.19 18.60 -3.13
C ARG A 165 19.86 19.29 -3.45
N THR A 166 18.83 18.54 -3.87
CA THR A 166 17.64 19.14 -4.47
C THR A 166 16.44 19.21 -3.52
N PHE A 167 16.04 18.13 -2.82
CA PHE A 167 14.85 18.17 -1.95
C PHE A 167 14.89 17.19 -0.76
N VAL A 168 14.30 17.60 0.37
CA VAL A 168 14.06 16.77 1.57
C VAL A 168 12.56 16.52 1.73
N TYR A 169 12.15 15.25 1.78
CA TYR A 169 10.75 14.84 1.95
C TYR A 169 10.63 13.71 2.98
N GLU A 170 9.71 13.89 3.93
CA GLU A 170 9.32 12.91 4.94
C GLU A 170 7.86 12.52 4.82
N TYR A 171 7.60 11.26 5.19
CA TYR A 171 6.26 10.71 5.32
C TYR A 171 6.08 10.13 6.72
N LEU A 172 4.99 10.50 7.37
CA LEU A 172 4.56 9.94 8.64
C LEU A 172 3.17 9.33 8.48
N SER A 173 3.06 8.00 8.65
CA SER A 173 1.78 7.29 8.63
C SER A 173 1.31 6.98 10.05
N LEU A 174 0.08 7.36 10.35
CA LEU A 174 -0.56 7.21 11.65
C LEU A 174 -1.88 6.43 11.50
N ASP A 175 -2.14 5.49 12.41
CA ASP A 175 -3.43 4.82 12.52
C ASP A 175 -4.07 5.09 13.89
N ALA A 176 -5.39 5.25 13.91
CA ALA A 176 -6.16 5.45 15.14
C ALA A 176 -7.60 4.91 15.01
N LEU A 177 -8.24 4.57 16.13
CA LEU A 177 -9.66 4.17 16.16
C LEU A 177 -10.57 5.36 16.47
N TRP A 178 -11.53 5.64 15.60
CA TRP A 178 -12.60 6.63 15.79
C TRP A 178 -13.67 6.14 16.78
N PRO A 179 -14.28 6.95 17.68
CA PRO A 179 -14.13 8.41 17.80
C PRO A 179 -13.03 8.91 18.72
N GLU A 180 -12.45 8.07 19.57
CA GLU A 180 -11.50 8.51 20.59
C GLU A 180 -10.11 8.82 20.01
N MET A 181 -9.87 8.50 18.73
CA MET A 181 -8.56 8.43 18.10
C MET A 181 -7.58 7.57 18.91
N ALA A 182 -8.09 6.42 19.38
CA ALA A 182 -7.36 5.51 20.24
C ALA A 182 -6.22 4.83 19.49
N LEU A 183 -5.07 4.73 20.16
CA LEU A 183 -3.84 4.11 19.70
C LEU A 183 -4.00 2.59 19.47
N HIS A 184 -3.16 2.03 18.61
CA HIS A 184 -3.01 0.59 18.50
C HIS A 184 -2.31 0.02 19.74
N THR A 185 -2.99 -0.90 20.40
CA THR A 185 -2.53 -1.63 21.57
C THR A 185 -2.81 -3.12 21.37
N ARG A 186 -2.17 -3.98 22.17
CA ARG A 186 -2.50 -5.42 22.15
C ARG A 186 -3.97 -5.71 22.47
N ALA A 187 -4.61 -4.89 23.31
CA ALA A 187 -5.99 -5.09 23.74
C ALA A 187 -7.01 -4.78 22.63
N ASN A 188 -6.69 -3.87 21.69
CA ASN A 188 -7.58 -3.46 20.61
C ASN A 188 -7.06 -3.84 19.21
N ASP A 189 -6.01 -4.67 19.09
CA ASP A 189 -5.42 -5.13 17.83
C ASP A 189 -6.45 -5.74 16.87
N ALA A 190 -7.43 -6.48 17.41
CA ALA A 190 -8.51 -7.06 16.62
C ALA A 190 -9.36 -6.00 15.90
N GLU A 191 -9.51 -4.79 16.44
CA GLU A 191 -10.25 -3.70 15.80
C GLU A 191 -9.49 -3.13 14.60
N PHE A 192 -8.16 -3.04 14.68
CA PHE A 192 -7.30 -2.59 13.58
C PHE A 192 -7.24 -3.60 12.42
N ARG A 193 -7.47 -4.88 12.70
CA ARG A 193 -7.45 -5.97 11.70
C ARG A 193 -8.81 -6.24 11.04
N LYS A 194 -9.88 -5.51 11.42
CA LYS A 194 -11.19 -5.71 10.79
C LYS A 194 -11.12 -5.36 9.31
N ILE A 195 -11.72 -6.22 8.49
CA ILE A 195 -11.85 -6.03 7.04
C ILE A 195 -12.49 -4.66 6.76
N ALA A 196 -12.00 -4.00 5.71
CA ALA A 196 -12.45 -2.67 5.28
C ALA A 196 -12.30 -1.56 6.33
N ASN A 197 -11.29 -1.72 7.20
CA ASN A 197 -10.82 -0.69 8.12
C ASN A 197 -11.87 -0.25 9.16
N GLY A 198 -12.87 -1.09 9.47
CA GLY A 198 -13.81 -0.94 10.61
C GLY A 198 -14.04 0.48 11.14
N ARG A 199 -13.35 0.83 12.23
CA ARG A 199 -13.30 2.17 12.86
C ARG A 199 -11.94 2.86 12.68
N VAL A 200 -11.04 2.26 11.93
CA VAL A 200 -9.67 2.74 11.72
C VAL A 200 -9.71 3.97 10.82
N ILE A 201 -9.02 5.00 11.27
CA ILE A 201 -8.67 6.19 10.52
C ILE A 201 -7.18 6.08 10.23
N HIS A 202 -6.83 6.11 8.94
CA HIS A 202 -5.45 6.16 8.48
C HIS A 202 -5.10 7.61 8.14
N ALA A 203 -4.01 8.14 8.63
CA ALA A 203 -3.52 9.47 8.27
C ALA A 203 -2.09 9.40 7.75
N THR A 204 -1.84 9.98 6.59
CA THR A 204 -0.49 10.22 6.07
C THR A 204 -0.18 11.70 6.18
N VAL A 205 0.99 12.03 6.70
CA VAL A 205 1.48 13.40 6.85
C VAL A 205 2.74 13.52 6.01
N ASP A 206 2.71 14.45 5.06
CA ASP A 206 3.80 14.69 4.11
C ASP A 206 4.44 16.05 4.41
N SER A 207 5.76 16.11 4.55
CA SER A 207 6.48 17.36 4.77
C SER A 207 6.54 18.23 3.51
N GLY A 208 6.80 19.53 3.68
CA GLY A 208 7.01 20.46 2.57
C GLY A 208 5.73 20.71 1.76
N ALA A 209 4.61 20.84 2.46
CA ALA A 209 3.31 21.09 1.85
C ALA A 209 3.32 22.40 1.06
N ILE A 210 3.84 23.47 1.67
CA ILE A 210 4.04 24.73 0.97
C ILE A 210 5.47 24.72 0.42
N ARG A 211 5.57 24.82 -0.90
CA ARG A 211 6.86 24.88 -1.60
C ARG A 211 6.85 25.91 -2.73
N THR A 212 8.03 26.30 -3.16
CA THR A 212 8.20 27.17 -4.33
C THR A 212 8.82 26.37 -5.46
N VAL A 213 8.04 26.10 -6.51
CA VAL A 213 8.54 25.42 -7.71
C VAL A 213 8.83 26.48 -8.77
N ASP A 214 10.09 26.61 -9.19
CA ASP A 214 10.54 27.60 -10.18
C ASP A 214 10.15 29.05 -9.84
N GLY A 215 10.27 29.42 -8.55
CA GLY A 215 9.88 30.75 -8.06
C GLY A 215 8.37 30.98 -7.90
N LYS A 216 7.54 29.96 -8.16
CA LYS A 216 6.08 30.03 -8.01
C LYS A 216 5.61 29.23 -6.79
N TYR A 217 4.74 29.85 -6.00
CA TYR A 217 4.05 29.20 -4.90
C TYR A 217 3.23 28.01 -5.41
N TYR A 218 3.48 26.83 -4.87
CA TYR A 218 2.74 25.61 -5.15
C TYR A 218 1.90 25.22 -3.93
N ASP A 219 0.59 25.26 -4.11
CA ASP A 219 -0.38 24.77 -3.13
C ASP A 219 -0.81 23.34 -3.52
N PRO A 220 -0.37 22.30 -2.79
CA PRO A 220 -0.70 20.92 -3.11
C PRO A 220 -2.19 20.64 -2.94
N LEU A 221 -2.90 21.35 -2.07
CA LEU A 221 -4.31 21.16 -1.83
C LEU A 221 -5.13 21.73 -3.00
N GLN A 222 -4.77 22.93 -3.47
CA GLN A 222 -5.37 23.52 -4.67
C GLN A 222 -5.06 22.70 -5.93
N HIS A 223 -3.84 22.18 -6.05
CA HIS A 223 -3.46 21.28 -7.14
C HIS A 223 -4.31 20.00 -7.10
N LYS A 224 -4.42 19.35 -5.94
CA LYS A 224 -5.26 18.15 -5.75
C LYS A 224 -6.71 18.44 -6.08
N PHE A 225 -7.26 19.55 -5.63
CA PHE A 225 -8.62 19.95 -5.96
C PHE A 225 -8.82 20.07 -7.47
N SER A 226 -7.85 20.66 -8.18
CA SER A 226 -7.91 20.78 -9.64
C SER A 226 -7.89 19.42 -10.34
N ILE A 227 -7.10 18.45 -9.84
CA ILE A 227 -7.11 17.06 -10.32
C ILE A 227 -8.49 16.44 -10.08
N SER A 228 -9.03 16.54 -8.86
CA SER A 228 -10.34 16.00 -8.50
C SER A 228 -11.45 16.60 -9.36
N LEU A 229 -11.43 17.92 -9.59
CA LEU A 229 -12.37 18.60 -10.49
C LEU A 229 -12.30 18.02 -11.90
N ASN A 230 -11.11 17.82 -12.45
CA ASN A 230 -10.95 17.21 -13.78
C ASN A 230 -11.46 15.77 -13.81
N GLY A 231 -11.24 14.99 -12.76
CA GLY A 231 -11.84 13.66 -12.60
C GLY A 231 -13.37 13.70 -12.60
N ALA A 232 -13.97 14.63 -11.85
CA ALA A 232 -15.43 14.79 -11.79
C ALA A 232 -16.05 15.33 -13.09
N LYS A 233 -15.25 15.96 -13.98
CA LYS A 233 -15.69 16.38 -15.32
C LYS A 233 -15.77 15.22 -16.31
N HIS A 234 -14.94 14.20 -16.15
CA HIS A 234 -14.82 13.08 -17.08
C HIS A 234 -15.32 11.79 -16.43
N VAL A 235 -16.53 11.38 -16.79
CA VAL A 235 -17.16 10.19 -16.19
C VAL A 235 -17.37 9.14 -17.25
N CYS A 236 -16.65 8.02 -17.11
CA CYS A 236 -16.86 6.84 -17.93
C CYS A 236 -17.68 5.79 -17.21
N ILE A 237 -18.60 5.19 -17.94
CA ILE A 237 -19.52 4.14 -17.52
C ILE A 237 -19.14 2.91 -18.32
N ALA A 238 -18.62 1.89 -17.65
CA ALA A 238 -18.40 0.59 -18.27
C ALA A 238 -19.53 -0.34 -17.80
N PRO A 239 -20.54 -0.64 -18.64
CA PRO A 239 -21.60 -1.55 -18.26
C PRO A 239 -20.98 -2.93 -18.01
N TYR A 240 -20.83 -3.27 -16.73
CA TYR A 240 -20.35 -4.57 -16.30
C TYR A 240 -21.56 -5.46 -16.08
N ASP A 241 -21.81 -6.37 -17.03
CA ASP A 241 -22.78 -7.44 -16.82
C ASP A 241 -22.17 -8.47 -15.84
N LEU A 242 -22.31 -8.19 -14.54
CA LEU A 242 -21.89 -9.10 -13.47
C LEU A 242 -22.60 -10.46 -13.53
N SER A 243 -23.70 -10.59 -14.29
CA SER A 243 -24.40 -11.87 -14.46
C SER A 243 -23.72 -12.78 -15.50
N ASN A 244 -22.90 -12.23 -16.39
CA ASN A 244 -22.14 -12.98 -17.38
C ASN A 244 -20.63 -12.76 -17.18
N ALA A 245 -19.96 -13.71 -16.51
CA ALA A 245 -18.51 -13.74 -16.38
C ALA A 245 -17.73 -13.80 -17.73
N HIS A 246 -18.45 -13.94 -18.85
CA HIS A 246 -17.94 -13.98 -20.22
C HIS A 246 -18.48 -12.86 -21.12
N ALA A 247 -19.31 -11.94 -20.61
CA ALA A 247 -19.74 -10.80 -21.39
C ALA A 247 -18.51 -9.94 -21.72
N THR A 248 -18.25 -9.78 -23.01
CA THR A 248 -17.31 -8.76 -23.50
C THR A 248 -17.72 -7.45 -22.87
N THR A 249 -16.80 -6.82 -22.12
CA THR A 249 -16.95 -5.47 -21.58
C THR A 249 -17.61 -4.60 -22.64
N GLY A 250 -18.83 -4.11 -22.37
CA GLY A 250 -19.44 -3.14 -23.28
C GLY A 250 -18.49 -1.96 -23.44
N GLN A 251 -18.55 -1.29 -24.59
CA GLN A 251 -17.78 -0.08 -24.82
C GLN A 251 -18.10 0.92 -23.69
N ALA A 252 -17.06 1.45 -23.04
CA ALA A 252 -17.27 2.46 -22.01
C ALA A 252 -17.93 3.69 -22.64
N ILE A 253 -19.03 4.16 -22.05
CA ILE A 253 -19.69 5.40 -22.42
C ILE A 253 -19.11 6.49 -21.53
N CYS A 254 -18.40 7.46 -22.12
CA CYS A 254 -17.79 8.55 -21.38
C CYS A 254 -18.55 9.85 -21.62
N HIS A 255 -18.78 10.58 -20.54
CA HIS A 255 -19.41 11.89 -20.51
C HIS A 255 -18.36 12.91 -20.11
N ASP A 256 -18.01 13.78 -21.06
CA ASP A 256 -17.19 14.97 -20.82
C ASP A 256 -18.09 16.15 -20.45
N ARG A 257 -17.70 16.88 -19.42
CA ARG A 257 -18.42 18.06 -18.94
C ARG A 257 -17.47 19.24 -18.79
N ASP A 258 -17.94 20.44 -19.10
CA ASP A 258 -17.17 21.66 -18.85
C ASP A 258 -16.93 21.88 -17.35
N TRP A 259 -17.89 21.46 -16.52
CA TRP A 259 -17.86 21.61 -15.06
C TRP A 259 -18.62 20.46 -14.35
N PRO A 260 -18.19 20.03 -13.14
CA PRO A 260 -18.98 19.11 -12.32
C PRO A 260 -20.32 19.69 -11.88
N ASP A 261 -21.30 18.85 -11.58
CA ASP A 261 -22.59 19.31 -11.06
C ASP A 261 -22.45 19.82 -9.62
N GLU A 262 -23.04 21.00 -9.36
CA GLU A 262 -23.25 21.47 -7.99
C GLU A 262 -24.33 20.63 -7.32
N LYS A 263 -23.96 20.02 -6.18
CA LYS A 263 -24.86 19.23 -5.35
C LYS A 263 -25.20 20.02 -4.08
N PRO A 264 -26.35 19.74 -3.43
CA PRO A 264 -26.69 20.41 -2.18
C PRO A 264 -25.56 20.29 -1.14
N PRO A 265 -25.20 21.40 -0.46
CA PRO A 265 -24.15 21.38 0.55
C PRO A 265 -24.52 20.44 1.70
N LYS A 266 -23.52 19.81 2.33
CA LYS A 266 -23.72 18.81 3.38
C LYS A 266 -22.65 18.93 4.46
N PHE A 267 -23.03 18.79 5.72
CA PHE A 267 -22.12 18.89 6.88
C PHE A 267 -21.28 20.18 6.93
N GLY A 268 -21.83 21.27 6.39
CA GLY A 268 -21.14 22.56 6.27
C GLY A 268 -20.06 22.63 5.18
N LEU A 269 -20.04 21.66 4.26
CA LEU A 269 -19.15 21.63 3.08
C LEU A 269 -19.93 21.93 1.80
N ARG A 270 -19.29 22.62 0.87
CA ARG A 270 -19.75 22.68 -0.53
C ARG A 270 -19.50 21.33 -1.18
N ARG A 271 -20.36 20.94 -2.13
CA ARG A 271 -20.31 19.63 -2.77
C ARG A 271 -20.41 19.75 -4.28
N LEU A 272 -19.49 19.11 -4.98
CA LEU A 272 -19.49 18.94 -6.43
C LEU A 272 -19.45 17.44 -6.75
N GLY A 273 -19.96 17.05 -7.90
CA GLY A 273 -19.90 15.65 -8.34
C GLY A 273 -20.76 15.43 -9.56
N VAL A 274 -21.27 14.21 -9.71
CA VAL A 274 -22.27 13.88 -10.73
C VAL A 274 -23.66 13.98 -10.10
N ASP A 275 -24.57 14.71 -10.74
CA ASP A 275 -26.00 14.60 -10.46
C ASP A 275 -26.62 13.59 -11.44
N PHE A 276 -26.71 12.32 -11.02
CA PHE A 276 -27.24 11.23 -11.84
C PHE A 276 -28.67 11.47 -12.34
N LYS A 277 -29.44 12.39 -11.71
CA LYS A 277 -30.77 12.74 -12.20
C LYS A 277 -30.73 13.56 -13.50
N LYS A 278 -29.63 14.28 -13.74
CA LYS A 278 -29.42 15.05 -14.97
C LYS A 278 -28.87 14.20 -16.11
N HIS A 279 -28.37 13.00 -15.81
CA HIS A 279 -27.76 12.06 -16.77
C HIS A 279 -28.47 10.69 -16.71
N PRO A 280 -29.74 10.61 -17.19
CA PRO A 280 -30.58 9.41 -17.08
C PRO A 280 -30.25 8.31 -18.10
N ASP A 281 -29.28 8.58 -18.99
CA ASP A 281 -28.82 7.71 -20.07
C ASP A 281 -28.08 6.46 -19.58
N ALA A 282 -27.75 6.39 -18.29
CA ALA A 282 -27.28 5.18 -17.65
C ALA A 282 -27.92 4.99 -16.26
N PRO A 283 -28.29 3.76 -15.88
CA PRO A 283 -28.76 3.48 -14.53
C PRO A 283 -27.61 3.66 -13.52
N VAL A 284 -27.92 4.15 -12.32
CA VAL A 284 -26.96 4.39 -11.21
C VAL A 284 -26.07 3.17 -10.91
N THR A 285 -26.57 1.96 -11.18
CA THR A 285 -25.85 0.70 -11.03
C THR A 285 -24.63 0.57 -11.94
N ASP A 286 -24.65 1.18 -13.12
CA ASP A 286 -23.60 1.05 -14.13
C ASP A 286 -22.44 2.02 -13.86
N TYR A 287 -22.68 3.02 -13.02
CA TYR A 287 -21.66 3.91 -12.45
C TYR A 287 -20.88 3.26 -11.30
N GLY A 288 -21.20 2.01 -10.96
CA GLY A 288 -20.76 1.30 -9.75
C GLY A 288 -19.27 0.95 -9.67
N SER A 289 -18.44 1.37 -10.62
CA SER A 289 -17.00 1.13 -10.58
C SER A 289 -16.18 2.43 -10.49
N ILE A 290 -16.01 2.89 -9.24
CA ILE A 290 -14.77 3.50 -8.74
C ILE A 290 -14.50 4.99 -9.08
N SER A 291 -15.01 5.59 -10.17
CA SER A 291 -14.56 6.94 -10.59
C SER A 291 -15.47 8.12 -10.21
N ASN A 292 -16.71 7.88 -9.77
CA ASN A 292 -17.64 8.97 -9.46
C ASN A 292 -17.42 9.46 -8.04
N GLU A 293 -16.44 10.32 -7.85
CA GLU A 293 -16.18 10.97 -6.57
C GLU A 293 -17.05 12.21 -6.41
N ASP A 294 -17.74 12.32 -5.28
CA ASP A 294 -18.20 13.59 -4.77
C ASP A 294 -17.01 14.32 -4.13
N ILE A 295 -16.84 15.58 -4.50
CA ILE A 295 -15.83 16.49 -3.98
C ILE A 295 -16.50 17.40 -2.97
N PHE A 296 -16.14 17.27 -1.70
CA PHE A 296 -16.54 18.17 -0.64
C PHE A 296 -15.38 19.12 -0.31
N TYR A 297 -15.67 20.41 -0.13
CA TYR A 297 -14.62 21.37 0.20
C TYR A 297 -15.11 22.53 1.07
N ALA A 298 -14.20 23.06 1.87
CA ALA A 298 -14.40 24.26 2.67
C ALA A 298 -13.49 25.38 2.15
N PRO A 299 -14.06 26.46 1.55
CA PRO A 299 -13.25 27.62 1.21
C PRO A 299 -12.81 28.36 2.48
N GLY A 300 -11.58 28.84 2.48
CA GLY A 300 -11.00 29.72 3.48
C GLY A 300 -11.24 31.20 3.17
N LEU A 301 -10.50 32.06 3.88
CA LEU A 301 -10.48 33.49 3.60
C LEU A 301 -9.73 33.72 2.28
N GLY A 302 -10.26 34.57 1.39
CA GLY A 302 -9.56 34.95 0.15
C GLY A 302 -9.42 33.83 -0.88
N ASN A 303 -10.40 32.91 -0.97
CA ASN A 303 -10.41 31.74 -1.87
C ASN A 303 -9.33 30.67 -1.61
N GLU A 304 -8.53 30.78 -0.54
CA GLU A 304 -7.59 29.72 -0.11
C GLU A 304 -8.38 28.46 0.27
N MET A 305 -8.04 27.29 -0.25
CA MET A 305 -8.70 26.05 0.15
C MET A 305 -8.20 25.62 1.52
N ARG A 306 -9.11 25.32 2.46
CA ARG A 306 -8.72 24.83 3.80
C ARG A 306 -8.76 23.32 3.91
N THR A 307 -9.81 22.74 3.35
CA THR A 307 -10.11 21.31 3.45
C THR A 307 -10.68 20.84 2.12
N LEU A 308 -10.18 19.70 1.66
CA LEU A 308 -10.68 18.95 0.52
C LEU A 308 -11.03 17.54 0.99
N ILE A 309 -12.21 17.04 0.64
CA ILE A 309 -12.61 15.67 0.93
C ILE A 309 -13.18 15.06 -0.35
N THR A 310 -12.61 13.97 -0.83
CA THR A 310 -13.18 13.19 -1.92
C THR A 310 -13.78 11.91 -1.35
N CYS A 311 -14.99 11.56 -1.77
CA CYS A 311 -15.65 10.33 -1.39
C CYS A 311 -16.32 9.72 -2.61
N PRO A 312 -16.49 8.40 -2.70
CA PRO A 312 -17.42 7.80 -3.64
C PRO A 312 -18.80 8.44 -3.51
N ALA A 313 -19.42 8.74 -4.65
CA ALA A 313 -20.69 9.42 -4.74
C ALA A 313 -21.74 8.76 -3.84
N GLU A 314 -22.57 9.55 -3.15
CA GLU A 314 -23.56 9.02 -2.19
C GLU A 314 -24.53 8.01 -2.80
N GLU A 315 -24.77 8.12 -4.11
CA GLU A 315 -25.59 7.21 -4.89
C GLU A 315 -24.95 5.83 -5.07
N ALA A 316 -23.62 5.73 -4.95
CA ALA A 316 -22.90 4.47 -4.87
C ALA A 316 -23.28 3.74 -3.57
N LYS A 317 -23.91 2.57 -3.73
CA LYS A 317 -24.36 1.74 -2.61
C LYS A 317 -23.23 0.89 -2.07
N ASP A 318 -23.23 0.70 -0.75
CA ASP A 318 -22.38 -0.27 -0.09
C ASP A 318 -22.64 -1.67 -0.67
N SER A 319 -21.58 -2.44 -0.88
CA SER A 319 -21.67 -3.85 -1.24
C SER A 319 -20.70 -4.66 -0.40
N GLN A 320 -20.85 -5.99 -0.41
CA GLN A 320 -19.92 -6.88 0.28
C GLN A 320 -18.47 -6.76 -0.21
N TYR A 321 -18.24 -6.20 -1.40
CA TYR A 321 -16.92 -6.01 -2.00
C TYR A 321 -16.46 -4.55 -1.98
N PHE A 322 -17.36 -3.61 -1.64
CA PHE A 322 -17.09 -2.18 -1.71
C PHE A 322 -17.68 -1.48 -0.50
N ILE A 323 -16.79 -1.03 0.38
CA ILE A 323 -17.12 -0.16 1.50
C ILE A 323 -16.56 1.21 1.14
N PRO A 324 -17.39 2.25 1.06
CA PRO A 324 -16.93 3.56 0.60
C PRO A 324 -16.08 4.24 1.67
N HIS A 325 -14.87 4.66 1.27
CA HIS A 325 -13.96 5.48 2.06
C HIS A 325 -13.83 6.86 1.46
N CYS A 326 -13.62 7.86 2.31
CA CYS A 326 -13.29 9.21 1.92
C CYS A 326 -11.80 9.45 2.13
N THR A 327 -11.20 10.27 1.28
CA THR A 327 -9.89 10.88 1.47
C THR A 327 -10.09 12.35 1.82
N HIS A 328 -9.58 12.77 2.98
CA HIS A 328 -9.70 14.12 3.54
C HIS A 328 -8.31 14.73 3.64
N GLU A 329 -8.05 15.75 2.83
CA GLU A 329 -6.80 16.48 2.77
C GLU A 329 -6.92 17.90 3.37
N PHE A 330 -5.91 18.31 4.13
CA PHE A 330 -5.75 19.69 4.63
C PHE A 330 -4.27 20.02 4.89
N ILE A 331 -3.97 21.29 5.09
CA ILE A 331 -2.61 21.77 5.40
C ILE A 331 -2.48 22.04 6.89
N PHE A 332 -1.62 21.26 7.56
CA PHE A 332 -1.26 21.49 8.95
C PHE A 332 -0.07 22.44 9.03
N LYS A 333 -0.39 23.75 9.13
CA LYS A 333 0.60 24.85 9.13
C LYS A 333 1.71 24.69 10.18
N PRO A 334 1.48 24.22 11.42
CA PRO A 334 2.55 24.07 12.42
C PRO A 334 3.70 23.14 12.03
N LEU A 335 3.50 22.23 11.07
CA LEU A 335 4.54 21.34 10.53
C LEU A 335 4.86 21.62 9.07
N ASN A 336 4.29 22.68 8.47
CA ASN A 336 4.27 22.88 7.02
C ASN A 336 3.94 21.57 6.27
N ALA A 337 2.91 20.86 6.73
CA ALA A 337 2.65 19.49 6.31
C ALA A 337 1.28 19.35 5.62
N ARG A 338 1.22 18.49 4.61
CA ARG A 338 -0.05 18.07 4.01
C ARG A 338 -0.49 16.84 4.77
N VAL A 339 -1.70 16.86 5.29
CA VAL A 339 -2.29 15.73 5.99
C VAL A 339 -3.36 15.14 5.08
N SER A 340 -3.28 13.84 4.82
CA SER A 340 -4.25 13.05 4.06
C SER A 340 -4.82 11.96 4.95
N ILE A 341 -6.09 12.07 5.31
CA ILE A 341 -6.81 11.13 6.15
C ILE A 341 -7.70 10.24 5.28
N THR A 342 -7.64 8.92 5.46
CA THR A 342 -8.59 7.98 4.87
C THR A 342 -9.47 7.38 5.96
N TYR A 343 -10.79 7.49 5.80
CA TYR A 343 -11.78 6.95 6.74
C TYR A 343 -13.05 6.52 6.02
N ARG A 344 -13.90 5.70 6.65
CA ARG A 344 -15.17 5.28 6.06
C ARG A 344 -16.13 6.45 5.87
N ARG A 345 -16.85 6.49 4.75
CA ARG A 345 -17.81 7.56 4.40
C ARG A 345 -18.87 7.84 5.48
N ILE A 346 -19.23 6.83 6.28
CA ILE A 346 -20.16 6.99 7.41
C ILE A 346 -19.68 8.01 8.46
N TYR A 347 -18.37 8.28 8.54
CA TYR A 347 -17.77 9.26 9.45
C TYR A 347 -17.59 10.65 8.81
N LEU A 348 -18.00 10.85 7.56
CA LEU A 348 -17.92 12.14 6.89
C LEU A 348 -18.66 13.25 7.65
N LYS A 349 -19.76 12.92 8.34
CA LYS A 349 -20.50 13.87 9.18
C LYS A 349 -19.65 14.46 10.33
N ASP A 350 -18.61 13.74 10.74
CA ASP A 350 -17.74 14.05 11.87
C ASP A 350 -16.39 14.65 11.40
N TRP A 351 -16.26 15.04 10.11
CA TRP A 351 -15.00 15.47 9.49
C TRP A 351 -14.29 16.60 10.26
N LYS A 352 -15.04 17.55 10.83
CA LYS A 352 -14.47 18.66 11.62
C LYS A 352 -13.82 18.16 12.90
N GLU A 353 -14.46 17.22 13.58
CA GLU A 353 -13.96 16.64 14.82
C GLU A 353 -12.76 15.74 14.55
N ILE A 354 -12.82 14.93 13.48
CA ILE A 354 -11.68 14.13 12.98
C ILE A 354 -10.46 15.03 12.75
N GLN A 355 -10.64 16.13 12.00
CA GLN A 355 -9.55 17.07 11.72
C GLN A 355 -9.03 17.72 13.01
N ALA A 356 -9.92 18.24 13.85
CA ALA A 356 -9.52 18.94 15.07
C ALA A 356 -8.74 18.05 16.05
N ILE A 357 -9.20 16.80 16.26
CA ILE A 357 -8.48 15.85 17.13
C ILE A 357 -7.13 15.49 16.50
N LEU A 358 -7.06 15.25 15.19
CA LEU A 358 -5.80 14.93 14.54
C LEU A 358 -4.81 16.12 14.61
N GLU A 359 -5.26 17.34 14.34
CA GLU A 359 -4.45 18.56 14.49
C GLU A 359 -3.91 18.69 15.92
N GLN A 360 -4.76 18.48 16.93
CA GLN A 360 -4.35 18.48 18.34
C GLN A 360 -3.29 17.40 18.63
N ARG A 361 -3.44 16.19 18.07
CA ARG A 361 -2.46 15.11 18.24
C ARG A 361 -1.13 15.45 17.56
N LEU A 362 -1.16 15.90 16.31
CA LEU A 362 0.05 16.32 15.58
C LEU A 362 0.78 17.44 16.32
N GLN A 363 0.04 18.42 16.84
CA GLN A 363 0.60 19.48 17.66
C GLN A 363 1.29 18.93 18.92
N SER A 364 0.69 17.94 19.58
CA SER A 364 1.26 17.32 20.78
C SER A 364 2.55 16.54 20.53
N PHE A 365 2.86 16.20 19.27
CA PHE A 365 4.09 15.51 18.93
C PHE A 365 5.28 16.47 18.85
N ILE A 366 5.06 17.78 18.70
CA ILE A 366 6.13 18.77 18.55
C ILE A 366 6.81 19.01 19.90
N VAL A 367 8.11 18.69 20.00
CA VAL A 367 8.86 18.81 21.27
C VAL A 367 9.72 20.07 21.33
N GLU A 368 10.43 20.39 20.24
CA GLU A 368 11.38 21.51 20.16
C GLU A 368 11.37 22.10 18.73
N LEU A 369 11.18 23.42 18.65
CA LEU A 369 11.55 24.23 17.48
C LEU A 369 13.02 24.60 17.68
N LYS A 370 13.89 24.12 16.78
CA LYS A 370 15.31 24.48 16.81
C LYS A 370 15.59 25.76 16.05
#